data_AF-A0A199AXC2-F1
#
_entry.id   AF-A0A199AXC2-F1
#
_cell.length_a   1.000
_cell.length_b   1.000
_cell.length_c   1.000
_cell.angle_alpha   90.00
_cell.angle_beta   90.00
_cell.angle_gamma   90.00
#
_symmetry.space_group_name_H-M   'P 1'
#
loop_
_entity.id
_entity.type
_entity.pdbx_description
1 polymer ?
#
loop_
_entity_poly.entity_id
_entity_poly.type
_entity_poly.pdbx_seq_one_letter_code
_entity_poly.pdbx_strand_id
1 'polypeptide(L)'
;MVGFGGGARGPVVTMRRLLGTVAGVAGMGLVGASATRAQVGPGSLGPSPLLFHSPVLEPYVDELPRPDVLPGESLELSARTGTHRFHRGLPAAMTLGYGAASYLGPVIARRSADDADLPQ
;
A
#
# COMPACT_ATOMS: atom_id res chain seq x y z
N MET A 1 -30.64 -4.01 41.11
CA MET A 1 -30.61 -2.98 40.06
C MET A 1 -29.16 -2.52 39.92
N VAL A 2 -28.51 -2.90 38.80
CA VAL A 2 -27.36 -2.26 38.09
C VAL A 2 -26.26 -1.63 38.98
N GLY A 3 -24.98 -2.05 39.04
CA GLY A 3 -24.12 -2.71 38.05
C GLY A 3 -23.27 -1.69 37.28
N PHE A 4 -22.08 -1.31 37.78
CA PHE A 4 -21.04 -0.66 36.96
C PHE A 4 -19.64 -1.14 37.37
N GLY A 5 -19.07 -2.00 36.52
CA GLY A 5 -17.63 -2.22 36.39
C GLY A 5 -16.96 -0.92 35.90
N GLY A 6 -15.68 -0.67 36.12
CA GLY A 6 -14.56 -1.55 35.86
C GLY A 6 -13.56 -0.69 35.09
N GLY A 7 -12.70 0.02 35.83
CA GLY A 7 -11.67 0.88 35.24
C GLY A 7 -10.58 0.01 34.61
N ALA A 8 -10.60 -0.12 33.29
CA ALA A 8 -9.55 -0.77 32.53
C ALA A 8 -8.30 0.13 32.51
N ARG A 9 -7.34 -0.15 33.40
CA ARG A 9 -5.96 0.31 33.23
C ARG A 9 -5.34 -0.53 32.11
N GLY A 10 -4.99 0.13 31.00
CA GLY A 10 -4.40 -0.52 29.84
C GLY A 10 -3.12 -1.29 30.19
N PRO A 11 -2.80 -2.36 29.46
CA PRO A 11 -1.63 -3.18 29.76
C PRO A 11 -0.35 -2.40 29.51
N VAL A 12 0.49 -2.31 30.54
CA VAL A 12 1.89 -1.91 30.42
C VAL A 12 2.64 -3.07 29.75
N VAL A 13 3.00 -2.91 28.48
CA VAL A 13 3.78 -3.92 27.76
C VAL A 13 5.25 -3.76 28.15
N THR A 14 5.68 -4.54 29.14
CA THR A 14 7.09 -4.66 29.53
C THR A 14 7.82 -5.57 28.53
N MET A 15 8.72 -5.00 27.74
CA MET A 15 9.53 -5.75 26.76
C MET A 15 10.68 -6.47 27.49
N ARG A 16 10.44 -7.70 27.94
CA ARG A 16 11.49 -8.54 28.54
C ARG A 16 12.22 -9.29 27.43
N ARG A 17 13.44 -8.83 27.10
CA ARG A 17 14.38 -9.56 26.22
C ARG A 17 14.72 -10.91 26.86
N LEU A 18 14.21 -11.99 26.29
CA LEU A 18 14.71 -13.34 26.53
C LEU A 18 15.72 -13.69 25.44
N LEU A 19 17.00 -13.66 25.82
CA LEU A 19 18.04 -14.40 25.12
C LEU A 19 17.76 -15.89 25.36
N GLY A 20 17.33 -16.59 24.31
CA GLY A 20 17.11 -18.03 24.32
C GLY A 20 17.91 -18.68 23.21
N THR A 21 19.00 -19.33 23.59
CA THR A 21 19.84 -20.19 22.76
C THR A 21 19.04 -21.44 22.37
N VAL A 22 18.80 -21.69 21.07
CA VAL A 22 18.28 -22.98 20.59
C VAL A 22 19.23 -23.49 19.52
N ALA A 23 19.90 -24.59 19.88
CA ALA A 23 20.77 -25.36 19.01
C ALA A 23 19.94 -26.29 18.10
N GLY A 24 20.22 -26.22 16.80
CA GLY A 24 20.27 -27.31 15.81
C GLY A 24 19.04 -28.19 15.57
N VAL A 25 18.47 -28.09 14.36
CA VAL A 25 18.18 -29.26 13.49
C VAL A 25 18.42 -28.84 12.03
N ALA A 26 19.29 -29.55 11.33
CA ALA A 26 19.49 -29.45 9.88
C ALA A 26 18.42 -30.30 9.17
N GLY A 27 17.74 -29.73 8.17
CA GLY A 27 16.76 -30.43 7.35
C GLY A 27 16.57 -29.74 6.00
N MET A 28 16.94 -30.44 4.93
CA MET A 28 16.97 -30.01 3.54
C MET A 28 15.60 -29.59 2.98
N GLY A 29 15.61 -28.52 2.18
CA GLY A 29 14.48 -28.07 1.37
C GLY A 29 14.92 -26.96 0.40
N LEU A 30 15.82 -27.29 -0.53
CA LEU A 30 16.20 -26.38 -1.63
C LEU A 30 15.09 -26.39 -2.68
N VAL A 31 14.18 -25.41 -2.62
CA VAL A 31 13.22 -25.13 -3.69
C VAL A 31 13.38 -23.68 -4.14
N GLY A 32 14.07 -23.53 -5.28
CA GLY A 32 13.78 -22.48 -6.27
C GLY A 32 14.13 -21.02 -5.94
N ALA A 33 15.39 -20.71 -5.63
CA ALA A 33 15.88 -19.34 -5.81
C ALA A 33 16.38 -19.19 -7.26
N SER A 34 15.52 -18.67 -8.15
CA SER A 34 15.94 -18.17 -9.47
C SER A 34 16.83 -16.94 -9.28
N ALA A 35 18.12 -17.18 -9.00
CA ALA A 35 19.14 -16.15 -8.93
C ALA A 35 19.51 -15.74 -10.36
N THR A 36 18.82 -14.74 -10.90
CA THR A 36 19.31 -13.99 -12.06
C THR A 36 20.64 -13.36 -11.67
N ARG A 37 21.74 -13.87 -12.24
CA ARG A 37 23.09 -13.35 -12.02
C ARG A 37 23.18 -11.97 -12.69
N ALA A 38 23.03 -10.90 -11.92
CA ALA A 38 23.32 -9.55 -12.37
C ALA A 38 24.79 -9.45 -12.75
N GLN A 39 25.06 -8.92 -13.93
CA GLN A 39 26.41 -8.82 -14.50
C GLN A 39 27.04 -7.56 -13.89
N VAL A 40 27.99 -7.75 -12.98
CA VAL A 40 28.62 -6.69 -12.19
C VAL A 40 29.58 -5.91 -13.09
N GLY A 41 29.09 -4.84 -13.72
CA GLY A 41 29.93 -3.84 -14.39
C GLY A 41 30.58 -2.88 -13.38
N PRO A 42 31.65 -2.16 -13.76
CA PRO A 42 32.24 -1.12 -12.91
C PRO A 42 31.18 -0.05 -12.60
N GLY A 43 30.81 0.11 -11.32
CA GLY A 43 29.70 0.97 -10.87
C GLY A 43 28.47 0.22 -10.35
N SER A 44 28.43 -1.11 -10.48
CA SER A 44 27.45 -1.96 -9.82
C SER A 44 27.71 -1.95 -8.32
N LEU A 45 26.82 -1.31 -7.54
CA LEU A 45 26.62 -1.68 -6.14
C LEU A 45 26.27 -3.17 -6.17
N GLY A 46 26.99 -4.01 -5.43
CA GLY A 46 26.74 -5.46 -5.38
C GLY A 46 25.30 -5.79 -4.95
N PRO A 47 24.94 -7.07 -4.82
CA PRO A 47 23.61 -7.46 -4.35
C PRO A 47 23.32 -6.79 -2.98
N SER A 48 22.44 -5.79 -3.00
CA SER A 48 22.05 -5.04 -1.81
C SER A 48 20.63 -5.43 -1.44
N PRO A 49 20.34 -5.72 -0.16
CA PRO A 49 18.98 -6.01 0.29
C PRO A 49 18.06 -4.78 0.20
N LEU A 50 18.58 -3.60 -0.14
CA LEU A 50 17.82 -2.38 -0.37
C LEU A 50 17.60 -2.09 -1.87
N LEU A 51 18.23 -2.86 -2.76
CA LEU A 51 18.02 -2.76 -4.20
C LEU A 51 16.87 -3.67 -4.60
N PHE A 52 15.64 -3.16 -4.42
CA PHE A 52 14.44 -3.80 -4.91
C PHE A 52 14.18 -3.33 -6.34
N HIS A 53 14.51 -4.17 -7.32
CA HIS A 53 14.13 -3.93 -8.70
C HIS A 53 12.64 -4.24 -8.86
N SER A 54 11.92 -3.39 -9.60
CA SER A 54 10.57 -3.73 -10.03
C SER A 54 10.62 -4.99 -10.90
N PRO A 55 9.64 -5.90 -10.78
CA PRO A 55 9.55 -7.05 -11.67
C PRO A 55 9.37 -6.57 -13.12
N VAL A 56 9.81 -7.40 -14.06
CA VAL A 56 9.49 -7.20 -15.48
C VAL A 56 8.00 -7.49 -15.67
N LEU A 57 7.26 -6.52 -16.22
CA LEU A 57 5.82 -6.61 -16.46
C LEU A 57 5.53 -6.44 -17.95
N GLU A 58 4.45 -7.07 -18.42
CA GLU A 58 3.97 -6.87 -19.79
C GLU A 58 3.33 -5.47 -19.92
N PRO A 59 3.82 -4.61 -20.81
CA PRO A 59 3.34 -3.25 -20.91
C PRO A 59 1.98 -3.18 -21.63
N TYR A 60 1.17 -2.17 -21.27
CA TYR A 60 -0.10 -1.83 -21.93
C TYR A 60 -1.19 -2.93 -21.92
N VAL A 61 -1.15 -3.83 -20.94
CA VAL A 61 -2.15 -4.91 -20.84
C VAL A 61 -3.45 -4.46 -20.19
N ASP A 62 -3.41 -3.45 -19.32
CA ASP A 62 -4.55 -2.94 -18.56
C ASP A 62 -5.11 -1.65 -19.18
N GLU A 63 -6.44 -1.56 -19.22
CA GLU A 63 -7.15 -0.33 -19.57
C GLU A 63 -6.94 0.73 -18.50
N LEU A 64 -6.81 2.00 -18.90
CA LEU A 64 -6.65 3.11 -17.95
C LEU A 64 -7.97 3.34 -17.20
N PRO A 65 -8.03 3.12 -15.87
CA PRO A 65 -9.25 3.37 -15.12
C PRO A 65 -9.56 4.87 -15.07
N ARG A 66 -10.83 5.22 -15.26
CA ARG A 66 -11.32 6.59 -15.09
C ARG A 66 -11.75 6.78 -13.63
N PRO A 67 -11.16 7.73 -12.88
CA PRO A 67 -11.64 8.04 -11.54
C PRO A 67 -13.05 8.63 -11.56
N ASP A 68 -13.80 8.39 -10.48
CA ASP A 68 -15.09 9.05 -10.26
C ASP A 68 -14.91 10.57 -10.19
N VAL A 69 -15.90 11.32 -10.67
CA VAL A 69 -15.88 12.79 -10.61
C VAL A 69 -16.97 13.25 -9.65
N LEU A 70 -16.59 14.02 -8.62
CA LEU A 70 -17.52 14.62 -7.68
C LEU A 70 -17.65 16.12 -7.93
N PRO A 71 -18.87 16.65 -8.14
CA PRO A 71 -19.11 18.08 -8.17
C PRO A 71 -19.16 18.64 -6.74
N GLY A 72 -18.62 19.83 -6.51
CA GLY A 72 -18.90 20.53 -5.26
C GLY A 72 -17.96 21.68 -4.88
N GLU A 73 -18.50 22.58 -4.07
CA GLU A 73 -17.74 23.65 -3.40
C GLU A 73 -17.27 23.25 -2.00
N SER A 74 -17.97 22.30 -1.36
CA SER A 74 -17.66 21.74 -0.05
C SER A 74 -17.87 20.22 -0.11
N LEU A 75 -16.85 19.46 0.31
CA LEU A 75 -16.82 18.00 0.25
C LEU A 75 -16.17 17.44 1.52
N GLU A 76 -16.76 16.40 2.07
CA GLU A 76 -16.13 15.59 3.11
C GLU A 76 -15.49 14.35 2.48
N LEU A 77 -14.16 14.21 2.61
CA LEU A 77 -13.41 13.04 2.16
C LEU A 77 -12.65 12.41 3.32
N SER A 78 -13.05 11.20 3.71
CA SER A 78 -12.31 10.42 4.70
C SER A 78 -11.18 9.64 4.02
N ALA A 79 -9.98 9.67 4.61
CA ALA A 79 -8.91 8.76 4.23
C ALA A 79 -9.16 7.36 4.78
N ARG A 80 -8.97 6.33 3.96
CA ARG A 80 -9.24 4.93 4.30
C ARG A 80 -8.16 4.02 3.74
N THR A 81 -7.71 3.09 4.55
CA THR A 81 -6.80 2.02 4.11
C THR A 81 -7.61 0.95 3.36
N GLY A 82 -7.08 0.44 2.27
CA GLY A 82 -7.68 -0.62 1.46
C GLY A 82 -6.62 -1.46 0.75
N THR A 83 -7.04 -2.20 -0.28
CA THR A 83 -6.13 -2.90 -1.18
C THR A 83 -6.41 -2.53 -2.62
N HIS A 84 -5.37 -2.52 -3.45
CA HIS A 84 -5.46 -2.25 -4.87
C HIS A 84 -4.49 -3.12 -5.66
N ARG A 85 -4.93 -3.58 -6.83
CA ARG A 85 -4.10 -4.34 -7.76
C ARG A 85 -3.64 -3.41 -8.88
N PHE A 86 -2.36 -3.06 -8.87
CA PHE A 86 -1.74 -2.14 -9.82
C PHE A 86 -1.49 -2.73 -11.22
N HIS A 87 -1.41 -4.06 -11.31
CA HIS A 87 -1.20 -4.78 -12.56
C HIS A 87 -1.89 -6.13 -12.48
N ARG A 88 -2.61 -6.56 -13.53
CA ARG A 88 -3.36 -7.84 -13.52
C ARG A 88 -2.54 -9.06 -13.11
N GLY A 89 -1.26 -9.08 -13.46
CA GLY A 89 -0.32 -10.17 -13.17
C GLY A 89 0.30 -10.14 -11.76
N LEU A 90 0.00 -9.13 -10.93
CA LEU A 90 0.56 -9.00 -9.58
C LEU A 90 -0.54 -9.17 -8.51
N PRO A 91 -0.19 -9.59 -7.28
CA PRO A 91 -1.12 -9.58 -6.16
C PRO A 91 -1.57 -8.15 -5.81
N ALA A 92 -2.72 -8.03 -5.15
CA ALA A 92 -3.14 -6.76 -4.60
C ALA A 92 -2.18 -6.31 -3.47
N ALA A 93 -1.91 -5.01 -3.42
CA ALA A 93 -1.07 -4.39 -2.39
C ALA A 93 -1.93 -3.52 -1.47
N MET A 94 -1.44 -3.28 -0.25
CA MET A 94 -2.04 -2.34 0.68
C MET A 94 -1.92 -0.91 0.14
N THR A 95 -3.01 -0.15 0.27
CA THR A 95 -3.10 1.22 -0.23
C THR A 95 -3.83 2.12 0.76
N LEU A 96 -3.63 3.43 0.59
CA LEU A 96 -4.43 4.46 1.22
C LEU A 96 -5.21 5.19 0.11
N GLY A 97 -6.51 5.33 0.29
CA GLY A 97 -7.41 6.04 -0.61
C GLY A 97 -8.30 7.03 0.13
N TYR A 98 -9.07 7.80 -0.63
CA TYR A 98 -10.00 8.82 -0.16
C TYR A 98 -11.42 8.52 -0.63
N GLY A 99 -12.39 8.71 0.26
CA GLY A 99 -13.79 8.44 -0.03
C GLY A 99 -14.06 6.95 -0.22
N ALA A 100 -14.70 6.59 -1.34
CA ALA A 100 -15.01 5.20 -1.69
C ALA A 100 -13.88 4.47 -2.44
N ALA A 101 -12.86 5.19 -2.92
CA ALA A 101 -11.81 4.63 -3.75
C ALA A 101 -10.83 3.78 -2.92
N SER A 102 -10.44 2.61 -3.46
CA SER A 102 -9.46 1.74 -2.82
C SER A 102 -8.01 2.24 -2.98
N TYR A 103 -7.77 3.14 -3.92
CA TYR A 103 -6.50 3.81 -4.19
C TYR A 103 -6.78 5.19 -4.79
N LEU A 104 -6.00 6.20 -4.39
CA LEU A 104 -6.24 7.61 -4.72
C LEU A 104 -7.62 8.07 -4.24
N GLY A 105 -8.36 8.82 -5.04
CA GLY A 105 -9.66 9.37 -4.70
C GLY A 105 -10.38 9.84 -5.96
N PRO A 106 -11.60 10.37 -5.82
CA PRO A 106 -12.31 10.96 -6.93
C PRO A 106 -11.60 12.24 -7.42
N VAL A 107 -11.85 12.61 -8.66
CA VAL A 107 -11.56 13.95 -9.20
C VAL A 107 -12.64 14.90 -8.70
N ILE A 108 -12.25 16.05 -8.16
CA ILE A 108 -13.20 17.08 -7.72
C ILE A 108 -13.35 18.09 -8.84
N ALA A 109 -14.56 18.20 -9.41
CA ALA A 109 -14.86 19.16 -10.46
C ALA A 109 -15.42 20.45 -9.85
N ARG A 110 -14.81 21.58 -10.21
CA ARG A 110 -15.27 22.91 -9.81
C ARG A 110 -15.23 23.87 -11.01
N ARG A 111 -16.24 24.72 -11.13
CA ARG A 111 -16.26 25.85 -12.06
C ARG A 111 -15.63 27.06 -11.37
N SER A 112 -14.83 27.84 -12.10
CA SER A 112 -14.36 29.13 -11.61
C SER A 112 -15.55 30.09 -11.46
N ALA A 113 -15.46 31.02 -10.51
CA ALA A 113 -16.51 32.02 -10.33
C ALA A 113 -16.65 32.93 -11.57
N ASP A 114 -15.55 33.22 -12.27
CA ASP A 114 -15.53 34.08 -13.46
C ASP A 114 -16.29 33.48 -14.67
N ASP A 115 -16.45 32.14 -14.72
CA ASP A 115 -17.19 31.48 -15.80
C ASP A 115 -18.71 31.44 -15.56
N ALA A 116 -19.20 31.87 -14.40
CA ALA A 116 -20.63 31.81 -14.05
C ALA A 116 -21.48 32.87 -14.78
N ASP A 117 -20.87 33.92 -15.32
CA ASP A 117 -21.54 35.05 -15.98
C ASP A 117 -21.67 34.92 -17.51
N LEU A 118 -21.21 33.81 -18.11
CA LEU A 118 -21.40 33.57 -19.54
C LEU A 118 -22.80 32.97 -19.82
N PRO A 119 -23.62 33.58 -20.70
CA PRO A 119 -24.93 33.05 -21.05
C PRO A 119 -24.80 31.68 -21.72
N GLN A 120 -25.65 30.73 -21.30
CA GLN A 120 -25.76 29.38 -21.85
C GLN A 120 -26.45 29.39 -23.22
#